data_AF-A0ABD3P459-F1
#
_entry.id   AF-A0ABD3P459-F1
#
_cell.length_a   1.000
_cell.length_b   1.000
_cell.length_c   1.000
_cell.angle_alpha   90.00
_cell.angle_beta   90.00
_cell.angle_gamma   90.00
#
_symmetry.space_group_name_H-M   'P 1'
#
loop_
_entity.id
_entity.type
_entity.pdbx_description
1 polymer ?
#
loop_
_entity_poly.entity_id
_entity_poly.type
_entity_poly.pdbx_seq_one_letter_code
_entity_poly.pdbx_strand_id
1 'polypeptide(L)'
;MAPQQQLSSRLHIVASPLPERPHHDSSVHQTSSSPFPRTKRRRGGHSLKILSTLICSVASGGVLASLAWLVRDDTEVNPAANGDLSRRVRSMDGDGRSGTVRSASVDTVVRFLMGLAEKRPAELWDIFGVGGEGYGDDPFSLSSLEAGQCPWSTSSSAATIDWLPPRPLHSDDLSAAFRSNMQSTPVNHPSRPKLNKRNRHISPDTNNDSPVILWYEHISKAGGTTFCALAQSNMPHLAVPRYHCMPRKGDLMDGRVGSWPNEELIDFLTQDQPSYGIVANEWDPFDLNKLKLSGRDLWKDHADERNTDKINNDNNVQSPRLLFVTTLRDPADRLLSSYTFFSDYSEEQQRDASNFGVWIKKNLARLGKFKVGGRSAFRSNIARNNYMVWRFSGGAMPRYHEYDEESSASFFAPSRVFSSSAAEKSVWERPFEMAVRALSLHDLVLPMDVMTQDPGKESLQRVLGWNQFALHGRRYVGEKESGHVVTTGEVRNSNAKAYLEERGSGEEFRALWERNWLDYVLFYWARAVFFARLYCRDVLAE
;
A
#
# COMPACT_ATOMS: atom_id res chain seq x y z
N MET A 1 -11.10 -3.23 -62.13
CA MET A 1 -12.50 -3.47 -61.75
C MET A 1 -12.64 -4.88 -61.20
N ALA A 2 -12.89 -5.02 -59.90
CA ALA A 2 -13.26 -6.25 -59.21
C ALA A 2 -14.06 -5.82 -57.96
N PRO A 3 -15.12 -6.53 -57.54
CA PRO A 3 -16.04 -6.01 -56.52
C PRO A 3 -15.57 -6.32 -55.10
N GLN A 4 -15.72 -5.35 -54.19
CA GLN A 4 -15.63 -5.58 -52.75
C GLN A 4 -16.88 -6.32 -52.24
N GLN A 5 -16.71 -7.36 -51.43
CA GLN A 5 -17.78 -7.92 -50.61
C GLN A 5 -17.69 -7.38 -49.18
N GLN A 6 -18.72 -6.67 -48.74
CA GLN A 6 -18.91 -6.34 -47.33
C GLN A 6 -19.66 -7.46 -46.62
N LEU A 7 -19.07 -8.04 -45.57
CA LEU A 7 -19.76 -8.96 -44.66
C LEU A 7 -20.31 -8.17 -43.47
N SER A 8 -21.65 -8.03 -43.42
CA SER A 8 -22.36 -7.45 -42.28
C SER A 8 -22.90 -8.57 -41.39
N SER A 9 -22.27 -8.79 -40.24
CA SER A 9 -22.74 -9.75 -39.23
C SER A 9 -23.69 -9.07 -38.23
N ARG A 10 -25.00 -9.18 -38.46
CA ARG A 10 -26.03 -8.82 -37.46
C ARG A 10 -26.11 -9.91 -36.40
N LEU A 11 -25.81 -9.56 -35.14
CA LEU A 11 -26.04 -10.41 -33.98
C LEU A 11 -27.50 -10.30 -33.51
N HIS A 12 -28.25 -11.40 -33.59
CA HIS A 12 -29.58 -11.51 -32.99
C HIS A 12 -29.45 -11.87 -31.51
N ILE A 13 -29.87 -10.96 -30.62
CA ILE A 13 -30.03 -11.25 -29.19
C ILE A 13 -31.42 -11.85 -28.98
N VAL A 14 -31.49 -13.13 -28.60
CA VAL A 14 -32.74 -13.80 -28.20
C VAL A 14 -32.87 -13.70 -26.67
N ALA A 15 -33.81 -12.88 -26.21
CA ALA A 15 -34.13 -12.81 -24.78
C ALA A 15 -34.91 -14.05 -24.35
N SER A 16 -34.43 -14.76 -23.32
CA SER A 16 -35.17 -15.81 -22.63
C SER A 16 -35.77 -15.28 -21.31
N PRO A 17 -37.01 -15.65 -20.94
CA PRO A 17 -37.67 -15.11 -19.75
C PRO A 17 -37.10 -15.70 -18.45
N LEU A 18 -37.16 -14.89 -17.38
CA LEU A 18 -36.78 -15.29 -16.02
C LEU A 18 -37.83 -16.22 -15.39
N PRO A 19 -37.44 -17.23 -14.60
CA PRO A 19 -38.37 -18.05 -13.84
C PRO A 19 -38.89 -17.32 -12.60
N GLU A 20 -40.18 -17.50 -12.31
CA GLU A 20 -40.86 -16.94 -11.13
C GLU A 20 -40.33 -17.55 -9.82
N ARG A 21 -40.34 -16.76 -8.74
CA ARG A 21 -40.05 -17.25 -7.38
C ARG A 21 -41.34 -17.71 -6.69
N PRO A 22 -41.37 -18.87 -6.03
CA PRO A 22 -42.50 -19.26 -5.20
C PRO A 22 -42.55 -18.41 -3.91
N HIS A 23 -43.76 -18.00 -3.53
CA HIS A 23 -44.04 -17.48 -2.20
C HIS A 23 -43.88 -18.59 -1.15
N HIS A 24 -43.30 -18.26 0.01
CA HIS A 24 -43.30 -19.15 1.17
C HIS A 24 -44.07 -18.50 2.32
N ASP A 25 -45.15 -19.17 2.73
CA ASP A 25 -45.98 -18.76 3.86
C ASP A 25 -45.25 -18.84 5.20
N SER A 26 -45.56 -17.87 6.06
CA SER A 26 -45.07 -17.81 7.43
C SER A 26 -46.06 -18.49 8.40
N SER A 27 -45.76 -19.73 8.81
CA SER A 27 -46.50 -20.41 9.90
C SER A 27 -45.72 -20.36 11.22
N VAL A 28 -46.33 -19.76 12.24
CA VAL A 28 -45.80 -19.61 13.60
C VAL A 28 -45.87 -20.93 14.37
N HIS A 29 -44.77 -21.35 15.01
CA HIS A 29 -44.85 -22.21 16.19
C HIS A 29 -43.91 -21.74 17.31
N GLN A 30 -44.52 -21.52 18.49
CA GLN A 30 -43.84 -21.23 19.75
C GLN A 30 -43.48 -22.54 20.46
N THR A 31 -42.26 -22.66 21.00
CA THR A 31 -41.98 -23.63 22.08
C THR A 31 -41.03 -23.06 23.14
N SER A 32 -41.60 -22.80 24.31
CA SER A 32 -41.02 -22.95 25.66
C SER A 32 -39.55 -22.60 25.90
N SER A 33 -39.34 -21.46 26.56
CA SER A 33 -38.12 -21.11 27.30
C SER A 33 -37.99 -21.85 28.65
N SER A 34 -36.76 -22.13 29.10
CA SER A 34 -36.47 -22.25 30.54
C SER A 34 -35.03 -21.75 30.87
N PRO A 35 -34.74 -21.23 32.08
CA PRO A 35 -33.67 -20.24 32.26
C PRO A 35 -32.51 -20.66 33.18
N PHE A 36 -31.35 -20.00 33.02
CA PHE A 36 -30.32 -19.89 34.07
C PHE A 36 -29.87 -18.42 34.26
N PRO A 37 -29.38 -18.02 35.45
CA PRO A 37 -29.62 -16.67 35.96
C PRO A 37 -28.49 -15.66 35.73
N ARG A 38 -28.87 -14.40 35.47
CA ARG A 38 -27.98 -13.23 35.54
C ARG A 38 -27.81 -12.74 36.98
N THR A 39 -26.60 -12.80 37.52
CA THR A 39 -26.24 -12.17 38.79
C THR A 39 -26.16 -10.65 38.66
N LYS A 40 -27.08 -9.92 39.31
CA LYS A 40 -27.00 -8.46 39.45
C LYS A 40 -25.89 -8.07 40.42
N ARG A 41 -24.90 -7.28 39.98
CA ARG A 41 -23.92 -6.64 40.88
C ARG A 41 -24.22 -5.14 40.98
N ARG A 42 -24.84 -4.73 42.09
CA ARG A 42 -25.00 -3.31 42.47
C ARG A 42 -23.60 -2.68 42.65
N ARG A 43 -23.45 -1.42 42.21
CA ARG A 43 -22.53 -0.46 42.83
C ARG A 43 -23.33 0.81 43.15
N GLY A 44 -23.42 1.13 44.44
CA GLY A 44 -23.86 2.45 44.88
C GLY A 44 -22.72 3.46 44.68
N GLY A 45 -23.06 4.73 44.54
CA GLY A 45 -22.08 5.80 44.49
C GLY A 45 -21.65 6.24 45.88
N HIS A 46 -20.50 6.91 45.96
CA HIS A 46 -20.24 7.90 47.00
C HIS A 46 -19.67 9.16 46.33
N SER A 47 -20.23 10.30 46.74
CA SER A 47 -19.78 11.62 46.35
C SER A 47 -18.80 12.12 47.40
N LEU A 48 -17.66 12.67 46.98
CA LEU A 48 -16.80 13.46 47.86
C LEU A 48 -16.27 14.68 47.10
N LYS A 49 -16.73 15.85 47.53
CA LYS A 49 -16.16 17.14 47.16
C LYS A 49 -14.91 17.35 48.01
N ILE A 50 -13.82 17.81 47.40
CA ILE A 50 -12.75 18.51 48.12
C ILE A 50 -12.62 19.89 47.49
N LEU A 51 -12.66 20.91 48.34
CA LEU A 51 -12.50 22.31 48.01
C LEU A 51 -11.10 22.74 48.49
N SER A 52 -10.35 23.49 47.70
CA SER A 52 -9.12 24.17 48.12
C SER A 52 -8.93 25.43 47.27
N THR A 53 -8.44 26.51 47.88
CA THR A 53 -8.72 27.88 47.44
C THR A 53 -7.52 28.83 47.62
N LEU A 54 -7.01 29.43 46.52
CA LEU A 54 -6.12 30.63 46.42
C LEU A 54 -4.76 30.58 47.19
N ILE A 55 -3.82 31.53 47.12
CA ILE A 55 -3.68 32.83 46.40
C ILE A 55 -2.18 33.00 45.97
N CYS A 56 -1.88 33.99 45.10
CA CYS A 56 -0.58 34.68 44.90
C CYS A 56 0.56 33.95 44.12
N SER A 57 1.39 34.64 43.31
CA SER A 57 1.30 36.02 42.80
C SER A 57 2.14 36.28 41.53
N VAL A 58 1.98 37.49 40.98
CA VAL A 58 2.59 38.06 39.76
C VAL A 58 4.13 38.07 39.76
N ALA A 59 4.74 37.79 38.60
CA ALA A 59 6.02 38.37 38.20
C ALA A 59 6.12 38.50 36.66
N SER A 60 6.33 39.71 36.16
CA SER A 60 6.51 40.04 34.74
C SER A 60 7.98 39.92 34.32
N GLY A 61 8.25 39.58 33.06
CA GLY A 61 9.61 39.64 32.50
C GLY A 61 9.71 38.91 31.16
N GLY A 62 9.73 39.65 30.06
CA GLY A 62 9.78 39.07 28.70
C GLY A 62 11.18 38.99 28.12
N VAL A 63 11.32 38.23 27.04
CA VAL A 63 12.37 38.40 26.03
C VAL A 63 11.73 38.21 24.65
N LEU A 64 11.65 39.28 23.86
CA LEU A 64 11.49 39.19 22.41
C LEU A 64 12.87 38.93 21.81
N ALA A 65 13.13 37.69 21.38
CA ALA A 65 14.36 37.32 20.70
C ALA A 65 14.14 37.30 19.18
N SER A 66 14.91 38.14 18.48
CA SER A 66 14.84 38.31 17.02
C SER A 66 15.32 37.06 16.27
N LEU A 67 14.59 36.67 15.23
CA LEU A 67 15.09 35.81 14.15
C LEU A 67 14.73 36.44 12.80
N ALA A 68 15.44 37.52 12.45
CA ALA A 68 15.61 37.92 11.07
C ALA A 68 16.85 37.18 10.52
N TRP A 69 16.65 36.24 9.61
CA TRP A 69 17.73 35.63 8.84
C TRP A 69 17.69 36.17 7.41
N LEU A 70 18.89 36.38 6.85
CA LEU A 70 19.07 37.06 5.57
C LEU A 70 18.44 36.26 4.43
N VAL A 71 17.59 36.94 3.65
CA VAL A 71 17.50 36.66 2.22
C VAL A 71 18.82 37.10 1.60
N ARG A 72 19.49 36.18 0.90
CA ARG A 72 20.64 36.48 0.05
C ARG A 72 20.35 35.93 -1.33
N ASP A 73 19.79 36.80 -2.17
CA ASP A 73 19.81 36.65 -3.61
C ASP A 73 21.23 36.93 -4.15
N ASP A 74 21.36 36.91 -5.48
CA ASP A 74 22.56 37.17 -6.29
C ASP A 74 23.49 35.96 -6.49
N THR A 75 23.13 35.11 -7.44
CA THR A 75 24.11 34.53 -8.37
C THR A 75 23.72 34.85 -9.80
N GLU A 76 24.54 35.65 -10.47
CA GLU A 76 24.31 36.14 -11.83
C GLU A 76 24.39 35.01 -12.86
N VAL A 77 23.42 34.97 -13.78
CA VAL A 77 23.47 34.11 -14.96
C VAL A 77 24.33 34.78 -16.02
N ASN A 78 25.48 34.19 -16.34
CA ASN A 78 26.39 34.68 -17.36
C ASN A 78 26.38 33.74 -18.58
N PRO A 79 25.74 34.10 -19.71
CA PRO A 79 25.71 33.28 -20.92
C PRO A 79 26.90 33.56 -21.85
N ALA A 80 27.11 32.63 -22.79
CA ALA A 80 28.03 32.69 -23.93
C ALA A 80 29.54 32.43 -23.68
N ALA A 81 29.96 31.22 -24.07
CA ALA A 81 31.28 30.98 -24.65
C ALA A 81 31.15 29.91 -25.75
N ASN A 82 30.97 30.35 -27.00
CA ASN A 82 31.11 29.48 -28.17
C ASN A 82 32.60 29.10 -28.33
N GLY A 83 32.92 27.81 -28.31
CA GLY A 83 34.27 27.30 -28.51
C GLY A 83 34.28 26.15 -29.51
N ASP A 84 34.71 26.43 -30.74
CA ASP A 84 34.94 25.43 -31.79
C ASP A 84 36.01 24.42 -31.34
N LEU A 85 35.68 23.14 -31.43
CA LEU A 85 36.59 22.04 -31.10
C LEU A 85 36.47 20.89 -32.10
N SER A 86 36.49 21.26 -33.38
CA SER A 86 36.74 20.30 -34.46
C SER A 86 38.12 19.62 -34.32
N ARG A 87 38.16 18.32 -34.70
CA ARG A 87 39.35 17.56 -35.12
C ARG A 87 40.28 16.98 -34.03
N ARG A 88 39.87 15.84 -33.44
CA ARG A 88 40.78 14.66 -33.27
C ARG A 88 40.03 13.33 -33.16
N VAL A 89 39.47 12.85 -34.27
CA VAL A 89 39.04 11.44 -34.38
C VAL A 89 40.27 10.55 -34.45
N ARG A 90 40.60 9.87 -33.34
CA ARG A 90 41.37 8.63 -33.38
C ARG A 90 40.38 7.48 -33.38
N SER A 91 40.45 6.62 -34.39
CA SER A 91 39.78 5.33 -34.36
C SER A 91 40.31 4.55 -33.16
N MET A 92 39.46 4.30 -32.18
CA MET A 92 39.66 3.23 -31.22
C MET A 92 38.65 2.15 -31.59
N ASP A 93 39.16 0.99 -31.97
CA ASP A 93 38.34 -0.13 -32.43
C ASP A 93 37.56 -0.73 -31.26
N GLY A 94 36.32 -0.24 -31.09
CA GLY A 94 35.16 -1.09 -30.86
C GLY A 94 35.21 -2.09 -29.70
N ASP A 95 35.63 -1.67 -28.49
CA ASP A 95 35.28 -2.41 -27.27
C ASP A 95 33.75 -2.31 -27.08
N GLY A 96 33.02 -3.28 -27.62
CA GLY A 96 31.57 -3.28 -27.84
C GLY A 96 30.75 -3.40 -26.56
N ARG A 97 30.92 -2.44 -25.63
CA ARG A 97 30.14 -2.32 -24.41
C ARG A 97 28.69 -2.00 -24.77
N SER A 98 27.87 -3.04 -24.80
CA SER A 98 26.41 -2.96 -24.87
C SER A 98 25.90 -1.87 -23.92
N GLY A 99 25.10 -0.93 -24.43
CA GLY A 99 24.55 0.15 -23.63
C GLY A 99 23.57 -0.43 -22.61
N THR A 100 23.94 -0.41 -21.32
CA THR A 100 23.00 -0.73 -20.26
C THR A 100 22.18 0.51 -19.90
N VAL A 101 20.88 0.31 -19.76
CA VAL A 101 19.93 1.34 -19.32
C VAL A 101 20.00 1.40 -17.80
N ARG A 102 19.95 2.60 -17.24
CA ARG A 102 20.17 2.83 -15.81
C ARG A 102 18.91 3.34 -15.13
N SER A 103 18.64 2.83 -13.93
CA SER A 103 17.74 3.50 -13.00
C SER A 103 18.29 4.86 -12.59
N ALA A 104 17.43 5.85 -12.41
CA ALA A 104 17.82 7.14 -11.86
C ALA A 104 18.04 7.07 -10.34
N SER A 105 18.69 8.08 -9.75
CA SER A 105 18.76 8.21 -8.29
C SER A 105 17.39 8.50 -7.69
N VAL A 106 17.18 8.15 -6.41
CA VAL A 106 15.90 8.40 -5.73
C VAL A 106 15.53 9.89 -5.75
N ASP A 107 16.49 10.82 -5.61
CA ASP A 107 16.25 12.27 -5.76
C ASP A 107 15.79 12.69 -7.16
N THR A 108 16.19 11.95 -8.19
CA THR A 108 15.75 12.21 -9.57
C THR A 108 14.31 11.72 -9.75
N VAL A 109 13.98 10.54 -9.22
CA VAL A 109 12.62 10.02 -9.19
C VAL A 109 11.68 10.93 -8.39
N VAL A 110 12.13 11.42 -7.23
CA VAL A 110 11.38 12.41 -6.43
C VAL A 110 11.12 13.67 -7.25
N ARG A 111 12.14 14.26 -7.90
CA ARG A 111 11.95 15.46 -8.74
C ARG A 111 11.00 15.22 -9.92
N PHE A 112 11.10 14.07 -10.60
CA PHE A 112 10.20 13.70 -11.69
C PHE A 112 8.74 13.61 -11.21
N LEU A 113 8.51 12.88 -10.11
CA LEU A 113 7.16 12.68 -9.58
C LEU A 113 6.60 13.94 -8.93
N MET A 114 7.43 14.80 -8.34
CA MET A 114 7.04 16.15 -7.90
C MET A 114 6.60 17.01 -9.09
N GLY A 115 7.31 16.95 -10.22
CA GLY A 115 6.92 17.66 -11.45
C GLY A 115 5.61 17.17 -12.07
N LEU A 116 5.27 15.89 -11.92
CA LEU A 116 3.91 15.40 -12.18
C LEU A 116 2.94 15.91 -11.11
N ALA A 117 3.31 15.88 -9.83
CA ALA A 117 2.42 16.24 -8.75
C ALA A 117 2.05 17.74 -8.71
N GLU A 118 2.89 18.63 -9.22
CA GLU A 118 2.54 20.05 -9.33
C GLU A 118 1.48 20.35 -10.41
N LYS A 119 1.18 19.38 -11.29
CA LYS A 119 0.15 19.53 -12.32
C LYS A 119 -1.25 19.52 -11.73
N ARG A 120 -2.18 20.20 -12.42
CA ARG A 120 -3.59 20.20 -12.01
C ARG A 120 -4.17 18.79 -12.17
N PRO A 121 -5.08 18.32 -11.30
CA PRO A 121 -5.72 17.01 -11.44
C PRO A 121 -6.37 16.79 -12.82
N ALA A 122 -6.97 17.83 -13.40
CA ALA A 122 -7.55 17.77 -14.74
C ALA A 122 -6.52 17.51 -15.85
N GLU A 123 -5.27 17.95 -15.69
CA GLU A 123 -4.17 17.69 -16.62
C GLU A 123 -3.60 16.29 -16.41
N LEU A 124 -3.48 15.84 -15.16
CA LEU A 124 -3.07 14.46 -14.84
C LEU A 124 -4.09 13.42 -15.33
N TRP A 125 -5.38 13.76 -15.34
CA TRP A 125 -6.44 12.94 -15.92
C TRP A 125 -6.20 12.64 -17.41
N ASP A 126 -5.77 13.65 -18.16
CA ASP A 126 -5.48 13.55 -19.59
C ASP A 126 -4.14 12.82 -19.81
N ILE A 127 -3.09 13.17 -19.06
CA ILE A 127 -1.77 12.49 -19.07
C ILE A 127 -1.90 10.98 -18.84
N PHE A 128 -2.73 10.57 -17.88
CA PHE A 128 -2.98 9.16 -17.56
C PHE A 128 -4.11 8.52 -18.38
N GLY A 129 -4.76 9.26 -19.29
CA GLY A 129 -5.74 8.71 -20.23
C GLY A 129 -7.06 8.23 -19.60
N VAL A 130 -7.41 8.68 -18.39
CA VAL A 130 -8.50 8.10 -17.55
C VAL A 130 -9.88 8.20 -18.21
N GLY A 131 -10.06 9.14 -19.15
CA GLY A 131 -11.26 9.31 -19.96
C GLY A 131 -11.23 8.73 -21.38
N GLY A 132 -10.09 8.20 -21.85
CA GLY A 132 -9.89 7.76 -23.23
C GLY A 132 -9.85 6.23 -23.43
N GLU A 133 -9.58 5.81 -24.66
CA GLU A 133 -9.40 4.38 -25.04
C GLU A 133 -7.95 3.87 -24.85
N GLY A 134 -7.12 4.56 -24.06
CA GLY A 134 -5.73 4.18 -23.83
C GLY A 134 -5.00 5.12 -22.87
N TYR A 135 -3.70 4.89 -22.69
CA TYR A 135 -2.81 5.80 -21.96
C TYR A 135 -2.64 7.11 -22.74
N GLY A 136 -2.62 8.25 -22.04
CA GLY A 136 -2.51 9.58 -22.64
C GLY A 136 -1.09 9.90 -23.10
N ASP A 137 -0.41 10.78 -22.37
CA ASP A 137 1.02 11.08 -22.61
C ASP A 137 1.93 9.91 -22.18
N ASP A 138 1.40 8.95 -21.42
CA ASP A 138 2.08 7.76 -20.89
C ASP A 138 3.51 8.02 -20.35
N PRO A 139 3.66 8.88 -19.33
CA PRO A 139 4.97 9.34 -18.84
C PRO A 139 5.85 8.21 -18.25
N PHE A 140 5.27 7.01 -18.07
CA PHE A 140 5.95 5.84 -17.54
C PHE A 140 6.06 4.69 -18.56
N SER A 141 5.69 4.91 -19.84
CA SER A 141 5.66 3.85 -20.88
C SER A 141 4.85 2.60 -20.46
N LEU A 142 3.84 2.80 -19.64
CA LEU A 142 3.03 1.77 -19.00
C LEU A 142 2.24 0.95 -20.03
N SER A 143 1.85 1.55 -21.16
CA SER A 143 1.23 0.85 -22.29
C SER A 143 2.07 -0.32 -22.82
N SER A 144 3.37 -0.09 -23.02
CA SER A 144 4.32 -1.10 -23.49
C SER A 144 4.64 -2.12 -22.40
N LEU A 145 4.86 -1.63 -21.18
CA LEU A 145 5.17 -2.45 -20.02
C LEU A 145 4.05 -3.41 -19.65
N GLU A 146 2.77 -2.99 -19.71
CA GLU A 146 1.63 -3.89 -19.51
C GLU A 146 1.48 -4.94 -20.60
N ALA A 147 1.85 -4.61 -21.85
CA ALA A 147 1.88 -5.54 -22.97
C ALA A 147 3.03 -6.59 -22.88
N GLY A 148 3.79 -6.61 -21.79
CA GLY A 148 4.93 -7.52 -21.60
C GLY A 148 6.19 -7.08 -22.34
N GLN A 149 6.26 -5.83 -22.81
CA GLN A 149 7.33 -5.35 -23.67
C GLN A 149 8.23 -4.37 -22.91
N CYS A 150 9.54 -4.57 -22.98
CA CYS A 150 10.47 -3.57 -22.50
C CYS A 150 10.58 -2.43 -23.54
N PRO A 151 10.26 -1.16 -23.19
CA PRO A 151 10.30 -0.05 -24.14
C PRO A 151 11.73 0.43 -24.46
N TRP A 152 12.75 -0.13 -23.81
CA TRP A 152 14.15 0.25 -24.00
C TRP A 152 14.96 -0.88 -24.64
N SER A 153 15.86 -0.52 -25.56
CA SER A 153 16.78 -1.46 -26.23
C SER A 153 18.21 -1.33 -25.70
N THR A 154 18.99 -2.41 -25.75
CA THR A 154 20.44 -2.41 -25.45
C THR A 154 21.28 -1.63 -26.46
N SER A 155 20.71 -1.32 -27.65
CA SER A 155 21.27 -0.42 -28.65
C SER A 155 21.05 1.07 -28.34
N SER A 156 20.19 1.41 -27.38
CA SER A 156 20.00 2.80 -26.95
C SER A 156 21.22 3.24 -26.16
N SER A 157 21.87 4.34 -26.57
CA SER A 157 22.97 4.94 -25.83
C SER A 157 22.59 5.18 -24.37
N ALA A 158 23.41 4.67 -23.42
CA ALA A 158 23.21 4.65 -21.96
C ALA A 158 22.16 5.65 -21.42
N ALA A 159 20.90 5.25 -21.48
CA ALA A 159 19.77 6.07 -21.05
C ALA A 159 19.55 5.89 -19.56
N THR A 160 19.36 6.99 -18.84
CA THR A 160 18.83 6.97 -17.48
C THR A 160 17.31 7.13 -17.55
N ILE A 161 16.56 6.27 -16.87
CA ILE A 161 15.09 6.38 -16.79
C ILE A 161 14.74 7.20 -15.53
N ASP A 162 14.43 8.48 -15.72
CA ASP A 162 14.28 9.46 -14.63
C ASP A 162 13.27 9.07 -13.53
N TRP A 163 12.26 8.28 -13.87
CA TRP A 163 11.22 7.82 -12.94
C TRP A 163 11.48 6.43 -12.32
N LEU A 164 12.46 5.66 -12.81
CA LEU A 164 12.73 4.31 -12.32
C LEU A 164 13.76 4.36 -11.18
N PRO A 165 13.40 4.08 -9.92
CA PRO A 165 14.34 4.04 -8.81
C PRO A 165 15.28 2.83 -8.92
N PRO A 166 16.46 2.86 -8.26
CA PRO A 166 17.34 1.70 -8.19
C PRO A 166 16.64 0.54 -7.48
N ARG A 167 17.19 -0.67 -7.56
CA ARG A 167 16.75 -1.74 -6.66
C ARG A 167 17.08 -1.34 -5.21
N PRO A 168 16.23 -1.69 -4.22
CA PRO A 168 16.56 -1.47 -2.82
C PRO A 168 17.85 -2.22 -2.44
N LEU A 169 18.66 -1.60 -1.57
CA LEU A 169 19.89 -2.21 -1.08
C LEU A 169 19.59 -3.61 -0.46
N HIS A 170 20.41 -4.61 -0.83
CA HIS A 170 20.27 -6.02 -0.44
C HIS A 170 18.95 -6.72 -0.84
N SER A 171 18.18 -6.19 -1.81
CA SER A 171 16.86 -6.78 -2.15
C SER A 171 16.95 -8.25 -2.58
N ASP A 172 17.87 -8.58 -3.48
CA ASP A 172 18.05 -9.95 -3.97
C ASP A 172 18.69 -10.88 -2.91
N ASP A 173 19.60 -10.36 -2.06
CA ASP A 173 20.15 -11.10 -0.90
C ASP A 173 19.07 -11.46 0.13
N LEU A 174 18.22 -10.49 0.49
CA LEU A 174 17.12 -10.67 1.44
C LEU A 174 16.06 -11.62 0.86
N SER A 175 15.77 -11.51 -0.44
CA SER A 175 14.91 -12.46 -1.14
C SER A 175 15.48 -13.88 -1.12
N ALA A 176 16.77 -14.06 -1.40
CA ALA A 176 17.43 -15.36 -1.38
C ALA A 176 17.42 -15.98 0.04
N ALA A 177 17.77 -15.20 1.06
CA ALA A 177 17.75 -15.63 2.45
C ALA A 177 16.32 -15.96 2.94
N PHE A 178 15.31 -15.14 2.59
CA PHE A 178 13.90 -15.44 2.89
C PHE A 178 13.45 -16.76 2.26
N ARG A 179 13.75 -16.98 0.96
CA ARG A 179 13.42 -18.23 0.26
C ARG A 179 14.10 -19.44 0.89
N SER A 180 15.37 -19.32 1.27
CA SER A 180 16.13 -20.37 1.98
C SER A 180 15.47 -20.74 3.31
N ASN A 181 15.11 -19.75 4.13
CA ASN A 181 14.44 -19.93 5.43
C ASN A 181 13.07 -20.64 5.30
N MET A 182 12.32 -20.35 4.22
CA MET A 182 11.03 -21.01 3.97
C MET A 182 11.18 -22.44 3.44
N GLN A 183 12.23 -22.74 2.69
CA GLN A 183 12.49 -24.09 2.16
C GLN A 183 13.07 -25.04 3.23
N SER A 184 13.92 -24.55 4.13
CA SER A 184 14.51 -25.34 5.22
C SER A 184 13.49 -25.75 6.28
N THR A 185 12.39 -25.02 6.42
CA THR A 185 11.31 -25.34 7.37
C THR A 185 10.33 -26.34 6.74
N PRO A 186 10.30 -27.63 7.15
CA PRO A 186 9.42 -28.61 6.54
C PRO A 186 7.95 -28.22 6.71
N VAL A 187 7.28 -27.96 5.60
CA VAL A 187 5.83 -27.70 5.55
C VAL A 187 5.12 -28.92 6.10
N ASN A 188 4.62 -28.80 7.34
CA ASN A 188 3.99 -29.91 8.04
C ASN A 188 2.67 -30.28 7.36
N HIS A 189 2.72 -31.31 6.51
CA HIS A 189 1.55 -31.94 5.93
C HIS A 189 0.53 -32.27 7.03
N PRO A 190 -0.78 -32.02 6.83
CA PRO A 190 -1.81 -32.15 7.88
C PRO A 190 -1.99 -33.57 8.45
N SER A 191 -1.29 -34.57 7.90
CA SER A 191 -1.25 -35.96 8.37
C SER A 191 -0.14 -36.27 9.40
N ARG A 192 0.79 -35.35 9.70
CA ARG A 192 1.88 -35.62 10.67
C ARG A 192 1.42 -35.48 12.14
N PRO A 193 1.84 -36.40 13.03
CA PRO A 193 1.47 -36.36 14.44
C PRO A 193 2.01 -35.11 15.14
N LYS A 194 1.37 -34.75 16.27
CA LYS A 194 1.65 -33.55 17.07
C LYS A 194 3.11 -33.53 17.58
N LEU A 195 4.03 -32.99 16.78
CA LEU A 195 5.41 -32.72 17.18
C LEU A 195 5.43 -31.85 18.44
N ASN A 196 6.09 -32.35 19.49
CA ASN A 196 6.14 -31.73 20.81
C ASN A 196 6.68 -30.28 20.72
N LYS A 197 5.97 -29.33 21.34
CA LYS A 197 6.33 -27.90 21.37
C LYS A 197 7.78 -27.62 21.81
N ARG A 198 8.39 -28.50 22.61
CA ARG A 198 9.76 -28.34 23.14
C ARG A 198 10.87 -28.53 22.10
N ASN A 199 10.65 -29.27 21.01
CA ASN A 199 11.70 -29.55 20.02
C ASN A 199 11.58 -28.64 18.78
N ARG A 200 11.12 -27.40 18.97
CA ARG A 200 10.99 -26.37 17.91
C ARG A 200 11.75 -25.07 18.20
N HIS A 201 12.79 -25.16 19.03
CA HIS A 201 13.90 -24.26 18.77
C HIS A 201 14.45 -24.65 17.40
N ILE A 202 14.36 -23.71 16.45
CA ILE A 202 15.21 -23.72 15.27
C ILE A 202 16.62 -23.81 15.85
N SER A 203 17.31 -24.91 15.60
CA SER A 203 18.71 -25.02 16.03
C SER A 203 19.45 -23.89 15.32
N PRO A 204 20.21 -23.03 16.02
CA PRO A 204 21.03 -22.01 15.36
C PRO A 204 22.15 -22.74 14.65
N ASP A 205 21.88 -23.16 13.40
CA ASP A 205 22.71 -24.08 12.63
C ASP A 205 23.89 -23.31 12.01
N THR A 206 24.78 -22.85 12.89
CA THR A 206 26.17 -22.36 12.70
C THR A 206 26.47 -21.24 11.70
N ASN A 207 25.55 -20.84 10.83
CA ASN A 207 25.70 -19.65 9.98
C ASN A 207 25.07 -18.43 10.64
N ASN A 208 25.86 -17.38 10.83
CA ASN A 208 25.54 -16.15 11.58
C ASN A 208 24.50 -15.22 10.91
N ASP A 209 23.72 -15.69 9.93
CA ASP A 209 22.83 -14.84 9.14
C ASP A 209 21.53 -14.54 9.87
N SER A 210 21.29 -13.25 10.17
CA SER A 210 20.02 -12.81 10.76
C SER A 210 18.82 -13.28 9.95
N PRO A 211 17.76 -13.80 10.61
CA PRO A 211 16.57 -14.26 9.94
C PRO A 211 15.92 -13.12 9.16
N VAL A 212 15.51 -13.40 7.92
CA VAL A 212 14.74 -12.45 7.11
C VAL A 212 13.26 -12.72 7.32
N ILE A 213 12.53 -11.69 7.73
CA ILE A 213 11.09 -11.69 7.98
C ILE A 213 10.40 -10.84 6.91
N LEU A 214 9.30 -11.33 6.35
CA LEU A 214 8.49 -10.60 5.39
C LEU A 214 7.67 -9.52 6.12
N TRP A 215 7.96 -8.25 5.87
CA TRP A 215 7.14 -7.12 6.31
C TRP A 215 6.12 -6.81 5.23
N TYR A 216 4.83 -6.89 5.56
CA TYR A 216 3.74 -6.68 4.61
C TYR A 216 2.87 -5.45 4.93
N GLU A 217 2.94 -4.42 4.08
CA GLU A 217 2.04 -3.26 4.15
C GLU A 217 0.71 -3.58 3.44
N HIS A 218 -0.32 -3.88 4.22
CA HIS A 218 -1.66 -4.28 3.78
C HIS A 218 -2.55 -3.05 3.48
N ILE A 219 -2.47 -2.51 2.26
CA ILE A 219 -3.17 -1.29 1.80
C ILE A 219 -4.68 -1.50 1.51
N SER A 220 -5.13 -2.74 1.33
CA SER A 220 -6.44 -3.06 0.73
C SER A 220 -7.28 -4.04 1.54
N LYS A 221 -8.55 -3.68 1.76
CA LYS A 221 -9.57 -4.49 2.46
C LYS A 221 -9.90 -5.83 1.81
N ALA A 222 -9.71 -5.98 0.50
CA ALA A 222 -10.13 -7.18 -0.24
C ALA A 222 -9.01 -7.96 -0.92
N GLY A 223 -7.78 -7.42 -1.00
CA GLY A 223 -6.65 -8.14 -1.61
C GLY A 223 -5.39 -8.26 -0.74
N GLY A 224 -5.25 -7.50 0.35
CA GLY A 224 -4.26 -7.87 1.37
C GLY A 224 -4.62 -9.19 2.06
N THR A 225 -5.92 -9.48 2.09
CA THR A 225 -6.49 -10.77 2.44
C THR A 225 -6.12 -11.87 1.43
N THR A 226 -5.99 -11.56 0.12
CA THR A 226 -5.48 -12.49 -0.91
C THR A 226 -4.01 -12.80 -0.70
N PHE A 227 -3.17 -11.77 -0.55
CA PHE A 227 -1.74 -11.93 -0.27
C PHE A 227 -1.52 -12.82 0.95
N CYS A 228 -2.32 -12.65 2.00
CA CYS A 228 -2.26 -13.50 3.19
C CYS A 228 -2.84 -14.91 3.02
N ALA A 229 -3.74 -15.15 2.08
CA ALA A 229 -4.16 -16.50 1.71
C ALA A 229 -3.06 -17.21 0.89
N LEU A 230 -2.35 -16.47 0.02
CA LEU A 230 -1.16 -16.96 -0.69
C LEU A 230 -0.03 -17.28 0.31
N ALA A 231 0.25 -16.41 1.28
CA ALA A 231 1.18 -16.67 2.37
C ALA A 231 0.82 -17.96 3.14
N GLN A 232 -0.46 -18.12 3.51
CA GLN A 232 -0.96 -19.33 4.19
C GLN A 232 -0.82 -20.62 3.37
N SER A 233 -0.73 -20.52 2.04
CA SER A 233 -0.55 -21.66 1.13
C SER A 233 0.93 -21.97 0.90
N ASN A 234 1.80 -20.96 0.87
CA ASN A 234 3.22 -21.09 0.52
C ASN A 234 4.18 -21.17 1.71
N MET A 235 3.72 -20.85 2.92
CA MET A 235 4.54 -20.83 4.13
C MET A 235 4.05 -21.85 5.16
N PRO A 236 4.91 -22.35 6.06
CA PRO A 236 4.49 -23.20 7.17
C PRO A 236 3.36 -22.56 7.99
N HIS A 237 2.29 -23.30 8.32
CA HIS A 237 1.09 -22.78 9.01
C HIS A 237 1.38 -21.98 10.30
N LEU A 238 2.50 -22.22 10.99
CA LEU A 238 2.90 -21.48 12.20
C LEU A 238 3.76 -20.24 11.93
N ALA A 239 4.32 -20.11 10.73
CA ALA A 239 5.07 -18.94 10.29
C ALA A 239 4.15 -17.78 9.85
N VAL A 240 2.85 -18.04 9.62
CA VAL A 240 1.88 -17.01 9.21
C VAL A 240 0.87 -16.75 10.34
N PRO A 241 0.75 -15.51 10.84
CA PRO A 241 -0.30 -15.18 11.79
C PRO A 241 -1.71 -15.43 11.22
N ARG A 242 -2.58 -16.02 12.03
CA ARG A 242 -3.91 -16.49 11.61
C ARG A 242 -4.81 -15.40 11.05
N TYR A 243 -4.71 -14.18 11.58
CA TYR A 243 -5.58 -13.07 11.23
C TYR A 243 -4.88 -12.18 10.19
N HIS A 244 -5.03 -12.53 8.90
CA HIS A 244 -4.48 -11.79 7.75
C HIS A 244 -2.99 -11.43 7.88
N CYS A 245 -2.14 -12.39 8.29
CA CYS A 245 -0.70 -12.18 8.54
C CYS A 245 -0.36 -11.19 9.66
N MET A 246 -1.35 -10.75 10.45
CA MET A 246 -1.17 -9.80 11.54
C MET A 246 -1.06 -10.59 12.85
N PRO A 247 0.00 -10.39 13.66
CA PRO A 247 0.11 -10.98 14.98
C PRO A 247 -0.98 -10.48 15.94
N ARG A 248 -0.93 -10.92 17.20
CA ARG A 248 -1.84 -10.47 18.26
C ARG A 248 -1.05 -9.92 19.44
N LYS A 249 -1.36 -8.71 19.87
CA LYS A 249 -0.87 -8.05 21.08
C LYS A 249 -1.98 -8.01 22.14
N GLY A 250 -1.92 -8.95 23.08
CA GLY A 250 -2.95 -9.14 24.11
C GLY A 250 -4.33 -9.44 23.51
N ASP A 251 -5.37 -8.74 23.98
CA ASP A 251 -6.74 -8.90 23.49
C ASP A 251 -6.98 -8.33 22.08
N LEU A 252 -5.97 -7.71 21.47
CA LEU A 252 -6.12 -7.01 20.20
C LEU A 252 -5.78 -7.94 19.02
N MET A 253 -6.69 -7.99 18.06
CA MET A 253 -6.50 -8.62 16.75
C MET A 253 -5.75 -7.63 15.85
N ASP A 254 -4.48 -7.35 16.13
CA ASP A 254 -3.87 -6.10 15.70
C ASP A 254 -2.99 -6.14 14.44
N GLY A 255 -3.59 -5.69 13.34
CA GLY A 255 -2.88 -5.17 12.16
C GLY A 255 -2.16 -3.84 12.39
N ARG A 256 -1.42 -3.74 13.50
CA ARG A 256 -0.85 -2.48 14.01
C ARG A 256 0.61 -2.64 14.45
N VAL A 257 1.31 -3.62 13.86
CA VAL A 257 2.77 -3.75 14.01
C VAL A 257 3.52 -2.50 13.54
N GLY A 258 2.91 -1.69 12.66
CA GLY A 258 3.42 -0.37 12.28
C GLY A 258 3.51 0.63 13.43
N SER A 259 2.77 0.44 14.54
CA SER A 259 2.88 1.28 15.74
C SER A 259 3.83 0.73 16.81
N TRP A 260 4.50 -0.40 16.56
CA TRP A 260 5.41 -1.01 17.52
C TRP A 260 6.81 -0.40 17.33
N PRO A 261 7.57 -0.09 18.39
CA PRO A 261 9.00 0.25 18.29
C PRO A 261 9.80 -0.85 17.58
N ASN A 262 11.04 -0.56 17.18
CA ASN A 262 11.90 -1.59 16.57
C ASN A 262 12.29 -2.65 17.59
N GLU A 263 12.58 -2.23 18.82
CA GLU A 263 12.95 -3.05 19.96
C GLU A 263 11.82 -4.05 20.27
N GLU A 264 10.58 -3.57 20.37
CA GLU A 264 9.41 -4.43 20.62
C GLU A 264 9.16 -5.44 19.49
N LEU A 265 9.40 -5.03 18.23
CA LEU A 265 9.28 -5.93 17.08
C LEU A 265 10.38 -7.00 17.09
N ILE A 266 11.61 -6.64 17.46
CA ILE A 266 12.73 -7.58 17.60
C ILE A 266 12.44 -8.58 18.72
N ASP A 267 12.04 -8.11 19.90
CA ASP A 267 11.68 -8.97 21.04
C ASP A 267 10.54 -9.95 20.66
N PHE A 268 9.50 -9.45 20.00
CA PHE A 268 8.39 -10.28 19.54
C PHE A 268 8.83 -11.36 18.52
N LEU A 269 9.72 -11.01 17.59
CA LEU A 269 10.22 -11.95 16.57
C LEU A 269 11.25 -12.95 17.11
N THR A 270 11.90 -12.67 18.23
CA THR A 270 13.00 -13.50 18.78
C THR A 270 12.63 -14.30 20.03
N GLN A 271 11.78 -13.76 20.91
CA GLN A 271 11.50 -14.34 22.23
C GLN A 271 10.15 -15.08 22.29
N ASP A 272 9.10 -14.55 21.67
CA ASP A 272 7.73 -15.04 21.81
C ASP A 272 7.28 -15.95 20.64
N GLN A 273 7.23 -17.26 20.89
CA GLN A 273 6.67 -18.25 19.96
C GLN A 273 5.22 -17.90 19.55
N PRO A 274 4.83 -17.99 18.25
CA PRO A 274 5.55 -18.63 17.13
C PRO A 274 6.61 -17.78 16.44
N SER A 275 7.61 -18.44 15.86
CA SER A 275 8.55 -17.88 14.89
C SER A 275 7.81 -17.51 13.59
N TYR A 276 7.24 -16.32 13.53
CA TYR A 276 6.55 -15.82 12.35
C TYR A 276 7.55 -15.45 11.25
N GLY A 277 7.34 -15.97 10.05
CA GLY A 277 8.09 -15.57 8.84
C GLY A 277 7.49 -14.35 8.15
N ILE A 278 6.30 -13.90 8.56
CA ILE A 278 5.62 -12.71 8.03
C ILE A 278 4.92 -11.95 9.15
N VAL A 279 5.02 -10.62 9.12
CA VAL A 279 4.20 -9.69 9.90
C VAL A 279 3.53 -8.69 8.95
N ALA A 280 2.30 -8.30 9.25
CA ALA A 280 1.56 -7.33 8.44
C ALA A 280 1.03 -6.15 9.26
N ASN A 281 1.14 -4.96 8.67
CA ASN A 281 0.51 -3.73 9.14
C ASN A 281 -0.71 -3.44 8.24
N GLU A 282 -1.85 -3.03 8.79
CA GLU A 282 -3.07 -2.69 8.03
C GLU A 282 -3.60 -1.29 8.36
N TRP A 283 -3.38 -0.80 9.58
CA TRP A 283 -4.20 0.29 10.15
C TRP A 283 -3.45 1.56 10.51
N ASP A 284 -2.18 1.41 10.84
CA ASP A 284 -1.28 2.51 11.18
C ASP A 284 -0.42 2.86 9.94
N PRO A 285 0.10 4.09 9.85
CA PRO A 285 1.02 4.43 8.77
C PRO A 285 2.30 3.58 8.85
N PHE A 286 3.06 3.53 7.75
CA PHE A 286 4.33 2.83 7.70
C PHE A 286 5.39 3.60 8.50
N ASP A 287 5.87 3.03 9.61
CA ASP A 287 6.99 3.61 10.36
C ASP A 287 8.29 3.47 9.56
N LEU A 288 8.81 4.61 9.14
CA LEU A 288 10.02 4.71 8.32
C LEU A 288 11.27 4.17 9.04
N ASN A 289 11.25 4.06 10.38
CA ASN A 289 12.33 3.44 11.13
C ASN A 289 12.42 1.91 10.93
N LYS A 290 11.39 1.27 10.37
CA LYS A 290 11.45 -0.17 10.03
C LYS A 290 12.51 -0.45 8.98
N LEU A 291 12.71 0.47 8.02
CA LEU A 291 13.73 0.36 6.96
C LEU A 291 15.14 0.09 7.53
N LYS A 292 15.45 0.69 8.69
CA LYS A 292 16.76 0.58 9.36
C LYS A 292 17.11 -0.85 9.77
N LEU A 293 16.11 -1.70 10.03
CA LEU A 293 16.30 -3.13 10.32
C LEU A 293 16.90 -3.92 9.14
N SER A 294 16.92 -3.33 7.94
CA SER A 294 17.55 -3.90 6.74
C SER A 294 18.69 -3.03 6.21
N GLY A 295 19.28 -2.19 7.07
CA GLY A 295 20.36 -1.27 6.72
C GLY A 295 19.94 -0.02 5.92
N ARG A 296 18.67 0.05 5.50
CA ARG A 296 18.10 1.11 4.67
C ARG A 296 17.74 2.33 5.53
N ASP A 297 18.18 3.52 5.13
CA ASP A 297 17.78 4.78 5.73
C ASP A 297 17.44 5.77 4.61
N LEU A 298 16.43 6.61 4.83
CA LEU A 298 15.94 7.60 3.85
C LEU A 298 16.85 8.82 3.73
N TRP A 299 17.71 9.05 4.74
CA TRP A 299 18.48 10.28 4.90
C TRP A 299 20.01 10.05 4.95
N LYS A 300 20.47 8.84 4.62
CA LYS A 300 21.89 8.46 4.69
C LYS A 300 22.78 9.21 3.71
N ASP A 301 22.21 9.77 2.64
CA ASP A 301 22.94 10.52 1.60
C ASP A 301 23.64 11.80 2.11
N HIS A 302 23.46 12.18 3.38
CA HIS A 302 24.09 13.34 4.02
C HIS A 302 24.84 13.04 5.33
N ALA A 303 24.94 11.78 5.75
CA ALA A 303 25.59 11.40 7.01
C ALA A 303 26.77 10.45 6.76
N ASP A 304 27.99 10.96 6.99
CA ASP A 304 29.29 10.27 6.98
C ASP A 304 29.19 8.73 7.12
N GLU A 305 29.44 8.00 6.03
CA GLU A 305 29.37 6.52 5.96
C GLU A 305 30.14 5.85 7.12
N ARG A 306 31.23 6.50 7.53
CA ARG A 306 32.18 6.17 8.61
C ARG A 306 31.58 5.91 9.99
N ASN A 307 30.29 6.19 10.22
CA ASN A 307 29.63 5.93 11.50
C ASN A 307 28.58 4.78 11.45
N THR A 308 28.29 4.22 10.26
CA THR A 308 27.31 3.12 10.13
C THR A 308 27.86 1.78 10.64
N ASP A 309 29.16 1.54 10.51
CA ASP A 309 29.85 0.35 11.04
C ASP A 309 29.81 0.24 12.58
N LYS A 310 29.56 1.34 13.30
CA LYS A 310 29.45 1.30 14.76
C LYS A 310 28.13 0.72 15.24
N ILE A 311 27.03 0.96 14.52
CA ILE A 311 25.71 0.38 14.87
C ILE A 311 25.74 -1.15 14.71
N ASN A 312 26.54 -1.66 13.77
CA ASN A 312 26.74 -3.11 13.58
C ASN A 312 27.70 -3.74 14.60
N ASN A 313 28.54 -2.97 15.30
CA ASN A 313 29.56 -3.51 16.22
C ASN A 313 29.12 -3.52 17.69
N ASP A 314 28.28 -2.58 18.14
CA ASP A 314 28.05 -2.38 19.58
C ASP A 314 27.06 -3.34 20.25
N ASN A 315 26.39 -4.23 19.51
CA ASN A 315 25.61 -5.32 20.11
C ASN A 315 25.64 -6.61 19.29
N ASN A 316 26.03 -7.71 19.96
CA ASN A 316 26.02 -9.08 19.46
C ASN A 316 24.59 -9.67 19.35
N VAL A 317 23.59 -8.81 19.11
CA VAL A 317 22.16 -9.12 19.03
C VAL A 317 21.76 -9.16 17.56
N GLN A 318 21.69 -10.39 17.05
CA GLN A 318 21.36 -10.75 15.67
C GLN A 318 19.94 -10.28 15.30
N SER A 319 19.81 -9.00 14.94
CA SER A 319 18.52 -8.36 14.70
C SER A 319 17.89 -8.88 13.39
N PRO A 320 16.58 -9.21 13.38
CA PRO A 320 15.88 -9.66 12.18
C PRO A 320 15.93 -8.60 11.07
N ARG A 321 16.20 -9.05 9.84
CA ARG A 321 16.14 -8.22 8.63
C ARG A 321 14.74 -8.29 8.03
N LEU A 322 14.28 -7.22 7.39
CA LEU A 322 12.93 -7.12 6.83
C LEU A 322 12.94 -7.10 5.31
N LEU A 323 12.17 -7.99 4.68
CA LEU A 323 11.85 -7.94 3.25
C LEU A 323 10.54 -7.18 3.09
N PHE A 324 10.56 -6.00 2.47
CA PHE A 324 9.43 -5.08 2.41
C PHE A 324 8.56 -5.33 1.18
N VAL A 325 7.35 -5.81 1.41
CA VAL A 325 6.37 -6.06 0.36
C VAL A 325 5.08 -5.29 0.64
N THR A 326 4.45 -4.78 -0.41
CA THR A 326 3.11 -4.20 -0.33
C THR A 326 2.30 -4.58 -1.56
N THR A 327 0.97 -4.51 -1.43
CA THR A 327 0.08 -4.51 -2.60
C THR A 327 -0.55 -3.13 -2.76
N LEU A 328 -0.52 -2.58 -3.96
CA LEU A 328 -1.21 -1.34 -4.30
C LEU A 328 -2.44 -1.66 -5.14
N ARG A 329 -3.46 -0.82 -5.05
CA ARG A 329 -4.68 -0.92 -5.86
C ARG A 329 -5.06 0.48 -6.31
N ASP A 330 -5.75 0.58 -7.44
CA ASP A 330 -6.40 1.80 -7.88
C ASP A 330 -7.08 2.52 -6.69
N PRO A 331 -6.82 3.82 -6.47
CA PRO A 331 -7.30 4.54 -5.29
C PRO A 331 -8.82 4.57 -5.13
N ALA A 332 -9.59 4.62 -6.23
CA ALA A 332 -11.05 4.61 -6.20
C ALA A 332 -11.59 3.19 -5.98
N ASP A 333 -11.05 2.19 -6.66
CA ASP A 333 -11.41 0.78 -6.48
C ASP A 333 -11.10 0.29 -5.06
N ARG A 334 -10.00 0.77 -4.47
CA ARG A 334 -9.64 0.56 -3.06
C ARG A 334 -10.72 1.11 -2.12
N LEU A 335 -11.25 2.31 -2.39
CA LEU A 335 -12.33 2.92 -1.62
C LEU A 335 -13.65 2.15 -1.79
N LEU A 336 -14.05 1.85 -3.03
CA LEU A 336 -15.27 1.09 -3.32
C LEU A 336 -15.23 -0.30 -2.67
N SER A 337 -14.12 -1.01 -2.82
CA SER A 337 -13.93 -2.33 -2.23
C SER A 337 -13.92 -2.32 -0.70
N SER A 338 -13.48 -1.20 -0.10
CA SER A 338 -13.57 -1.01 1.35
C SER A 338 -15.00 -0.71 1.79
N TYR A 339 -15.75 0.08 1.01
CA TYR A 339 -17.17 0.30 1.23
C TYR A 339 -17.94 -1.02 1.19
N THR A 340 -17.82 -1.83 0.12
CA THR A 340 -18.53 -3.11 0.01
C THR A 340 -18.16 -4.07 1.15
N PHE A 341 -16.87 -4.18 1.47
CA PHE A 341 -16.41 -4.99 2.60
C PHE A 341 -17.03 -4.54 3.94
N PHE A 342 -17.32 -3.26 4.12
CA PHE A 342 -17.91 -2.76 5.37
C PHE A 342 -19.43 -2.58 5.35
N SER A 343 -20.10 -2.59 4.19
CA SER A 343 -21.56 -2.65 4.10
C SER A 343 -22.09 -4.06 4.35
N ASP A 344 -21.38 -5.07 3.85
CA ASP A 344 -21.94 -6.42 3.73
C ASP A 344 -21.88 -7.22 5.05
N TYR A 345 -20.96 -6.85 5.95
CA TYR A 345 -20.56 -7.66 7.11
C TYR A 345 -21.35 -7.46 8.42
N SER A 346 -22.40 -6.62 8.47
CA SER A 346 -23.33 -6.66 9.63
C SER A 346 -24.75 -6.23 9.29
N GLU A 347 -25.74 -6.92 9.88
CA GLU A 347 -27.17 -6.62 9.76
C GLU A 347 -27.51 -5.19 10.24
N GLU A 348 -26.74 -4.68 11.21
CA GLU A 348 -26.86 -3.32 11.74
C GLU A 348 -26.34 -2.27 10.74
N GLN A 349 -25.31 -2.58 9.96
CA GLN A 349 -24.81 -1.73 8.87
C GLN A 349 -25.58 -1.92 7.55
N GLN A 350 -26.26 -3.04 7.32
CA GLN A 350 -27.18 -3.20 6.19
C GLN A 350 -28.41 -2.28 6.33
N ARG A 351 -28.86 -2.02 7.56
CA ARG A 351 -29.89 -1.00 7.86
C ARG A 351 -29.38 0.44 7.71
N ASP A 352 -28.08 0.65 7.90
CA ASP A 352 -27.39 1.94 7.74
C ASP A 352 -26.51 1.94 6.46
N ALA A 353 -26.94 1.19 5.43
CA ALA A 353 -26.27 1.01 4.14
C ALA A 353 -26.39 2.28 3.28
N SER A 354 -25.87 3.37 3.83
CA SER A 354 -25.79 4.66 3.18
C SER A 354 -25.06 4.54 1.85
N ASN A 355 -25.42 5.39 0.89
CA ASN A 355 -24.71 5.47 -0.38
C ASN A 355 -23.19 5.71 -0.14
N PHE A 356 -22.40 5.40 -1.16
CA PHE A 356 -20.94 5.41 -1.08
C PHE A 356 -20.38 6.75 -0.58
N GLY A 357 -20.87 7.89 -1.12
CA GLY A 357 -20.47 9.23 -0.67
C GLY A 357 -20.76 9.51 0.80
N VAL A 358 -21.92 9.10 1.33
CA VAL A 358 -22.27 9.24 2.76
C VAL A 358 -21.41 8.32 3.63
N TRP A 359 -21.05 7.12 3.16
CA TRP A 359 -20.10 6.26 3.88
C TRP A 359 -18.70 6.90 3.95
N ILE A 360 -18.22 7.53 2.87
CA ILE A 360 -16.95 8.27 2.90
C ILE A 360 -17.06 9.45 3.88
N LYS A 361 -18.10 10.30 3.79
CA LYS A 361 -18.33 11.43 4.72
C LYS A 361 -18.37 10.97 6.18
N LYS A 362 -19.11 9.90 6.50
CA LYS A 362 -19.20 9.31 7.85
C LYS A 362 -17.83 8.85 8.37
N ASN A 363 -16.98 8.26 7.52
CA ASN A 363 -15.63 7.84 7.94
C ASN A 363 -14.63 9.00 8.02
N LEU A 364 -14.64 9.96 7.09
CA LEU A 364 -13.80 11.15 7.16
C LEU A 364 -14.03 11.94 8.46
N ALA A 365 -15.30 12.18 8.84
CA ALA A 365 -15.62 12.82 10.12
C ALA A 365 -15.07 12.06 11.35
N ARG A 366 -14.99 10.72 11.29
CA ARG A 366 -14.45 9.89 12.37
C ARG A 366 -12.92 9.98 12.49
N LEU A 367 -12.20 10.39 11.44
CA LEU A 367 -10.73 10.57 11.47
C LEU A 367 -10.27 11.58 12.52
N GLY A 368 -11.14 12.51 12.94
CA GLY A 368 -10.91 13.39 14.09
C GLY A 368 -10.42 12.64 15.33
N LYS A 369 -10.90 11.39 15.53
CA LYS A 369 -10.68 10.55 16.70
C LYS A 369 -9.61 9.45 16.51
N PHE A 370 -8.91 9.43 15.37
CA PHE A 370 -7.82 8.48 15.14
C PHE A 370 -6.55 8.90 15.90
N LYS A 371 -5.83 7.92 16.44
CA LYS A 371 -4.47 8.03 16.99
C LYS A 371 -3.71 6.76 16.62
N VAL A 372 -2.43 6.89 16.26
CA VAL A 372 -1.55 5.75 15.94
C VAL A 372 -1.52 4.75 17.12
N GLY A 373 -1.65 3.45 16.84
CA GLY A 373 -1.77 2.39 17.85
C GLY A 373 -3.09 2.41 18.65
N GLY A 374 -3.96 3.40 18.43
CA GLY A 374 -5.22 3.59 19.14
C GLY A 374 -6.33 2.61 18.72
N ARG A 375 -7.31 2.41 19.61
CA ARG A 375 -8.51 1.58 19.33
C ARG A 375 -9.64 2.34 18.62
N SER A 376 -9.55 3.67 18.55
CA SER A 376 -10.60 4.55 18.00
C SER A 376 -10.32 4.88 16.52
N ALA A 377 -11.37 4.83 15.70
CA ALA A 377 -11.40 5.31 14.31
C ALA A 377 -10.32 4.78 13.33
N PHE A 378 -9.50 3.80 13.72
CA PHE A 378 -8.47 3.20 12.86
C PHE A 378 -9.05 2.66 11.53
N ARG A 379 -10.26 2.08 11.59
CA ARG A 379 -10.98 1.62 10.39
C ARG A 379 -11.31 2.74 9.41
N SER A 380 -11.50 3.96 9.90
CA SER A 380 -11.87 5.10 9.07
C SER A 380 -10.69 5.68 8.29
N ASN A 381 -9.42 5.37 8.64
CA ASN A 381 -8.25 5.76 7.84
C ASN A 381 -8.38 5.33 6.37
N ILE A 382 -9.06 4.21 6.11
CA ILE A 382 -9.28 3.71 4.74
C ILE A 382 -10.05 4.71 3.85
N ALA A 383 -10.85 5.61 4.44
CA ALA A 383 -11.62 6.60 3.70
C ALA A 383 -10.86 7.91 3.42
N ARG A 384 -9.58 8.01 3.82
CA ARG A 384 -8.74 9.19 3.54
C ARG A 384 -8.58 9.41 2.03
N ASN A 385 -8.62 10.69 1.66
CA ASN A 385 -8.02 11.20 0.44
C ASN A 385 -6.50 11.01 0.52
N ASN A 386 -5.85 10.63 -0.57
CA ASN A 386 -4.40 10.42 -0.64
C ASN A 386 -3.91 9.46 0.49
N TYR A 387 -4.58 8.32 0.60
CA TYR A 387 -4.36 7.30 1.64
C TYR A 387 -2.99 6.63 1.51
N MET A 388 -2.51 6.38 0.29
CA MET A 388 -1.22 5.76 0.02
C MET A 388 -0.10 6.74 0.37
N VAL A 389 -0.23 8.02 0.00
CA VAL A 389 0.67 9.08 0.50
C VAL A 389 0.68 9.11 2.02
N TRP A 390 -0.49 9.26 2.66
CA TRP A 390 -0.60 9.28 4.13
C TRP A 390 0.08 8.08 4.78
N ARG A 391 -0.06 6.89 4.19
CA ARG A 391 0.51 5.66 4.70
C ARG A 391 2.03 5.64 4.61
N PHE A 392 2.58 5.84 3.41
CA PHE A 392 4.01 5.73 3.15
C PHE A 392 4.80 6.97 3.58
N SER A 393 4.12 8.09 3.88
CA SER A 393 4.73 9.28 4.50
C SER A 393 4.86 9.21 6.02
N GLY A 394 4.76 8.03 6.64
CA GLY A 394 4.75 7.89 8.10
C GLY A 394 3.57 8.58 8.80
N GLY A 395 2.45 8.81 8.09
CA GLY A 395 1.26 9.48 8.63
C GLY A 395 1.28 11.00 8.51
N ALA A 396 2.35 11.59 7.95
CA ALA A 396 2.54 13.03 7.82
C ALA A 396 1.46 13.76 7.00
N MET A 397 0.80 13.10 6.05
CA MET A 397 -0.27 13.72 5.25
C MET A 397 -1.44 14.18 6.15
N PRO A 398 -1.78 15.48 6.15
CA PRO A 398 -2.76 16.03 7.08
C PRO A 398 -4.18 15.53 6.79
N ARG A 399 -5.09 15.74 7.75
CA ARG A 399 -6.52 15.57 7.54
C ARG A 399 -7.07 16.84 6.91
N TYR A 400 -7.63 16.75 5.72
CA TYR A 400 -8.40 17.84 5.13
C TYR A 400 -9.70 18.04 5.93
N HIS A 401 -9.69 19.05 6.79
CA HIS A 401 -10.82 19.46 7.64
C HIS A 401 -11.69 20.49 6.94
N GLU A 402 -12.19 20.15 5.76
CA GLU A 402 -13.06 21.03 4.96
C GLU A 402 -14.38 20.33 4.60
N TYR A 403 -15.10 19.94 5.65
CA TYR A 403 -16.55 19.81 5.58
C TYR A 403 -17.15 20.86 6.51
N ASP A 404 -17.43 22.04 5.99
CA ASP A 404 -18.47 22.89 6.56
C ASP A 404 -19.74 22.05 6.66
N GLU A 405 -20.24 21.86 7.89
CA GLU A 405 -21.34 20.93 8.15
C GLU A 405 -22.64 21.36 7.43
N GLU A 406 -22.76 22.65 7.09
CA GLU A 406 -23.88 23.26 6.38
C GLU A 406 -23.98 22.86 4.89
N SER A 407 -22.88 22.45 4.24
CA SER A 407 -22.88 22.02 2.83
C SER A 407 -23.38 20.58 2.68
N SER A 408 -24.70 20.41 2.80
CA SER A 408 -25.36 19.10 2.88
C SER A 408 -25.71 18.44 1.54
N ALA A 409 -25.69 19.17 0.42
CA ALA A 409 -26.37 18.77 -0.82
C ALA A 409 -25.74 17.60 -1.62
N SER A 410 -24.41 17.51 -1.73
CA SER A 410 -23.73 16.35 -2.32
C SER A 410 -22.26 16.27 -1.90
N PHE A 411 -21.76 15.06 -1.65
CA PHE A 411 -20.35 14.80 -1.40
C PHE A 411 -19.47 15.08 -2.64
N PHE A 412 -20.06 14.97 -3.84
CA PHE A 412 -19.40 15.07 -5.14
C PHE A 412 -19.72 16.37 -5.90
N ALA A 413 -20.28 17.40 -5.23
CA ALA A 413 -20.64 18.67 -5.86
C ALA A 413 -19.44 19.31 -6.60
N PRO A 414 -19.45 19.45 -7.95
CA PRO A 414 -18.25 19.75 -8.75
C PRO A 414 -17.54 21.06 -8.38
N SER A 415 -18.27 22.09 -7.95
CA SER A 415 -17.76 23.45 -7.79
C SER A 415 -16.90 23.72 -6.52
N ARG A 416 -16.62 22.70 -5.70
CA ARG A 416 -15.85 22.85 -4.44
C ARG A 416 -14.84 21.71 -4.17
N VAL A 417 -14.55 20.87 -5.17
CA VAL A 417 -13.86 19.59 -4.95
C VAL A 417 -12.37 19.75 -4.59
N PHE A 418 -11.74 20.82 -5.09
CA PHE A 418 -10.35 21.17 -4.82
C PHE A 418 -10.28 22.46 -4.01
N SER A 419 -10.15 22.33 -2.68
CA SER A 419 -9.84 23.48 -1.83
C SER A 419 -8.46 24.03 -2.18
N SER A 420 -8.32 25.36 -2.16
CA SER A 420 -7.03 26.03 -2.28
C SER A 420 -6.04 25.60 -1.19
N SER A 421 -6.51 25.22 0.01
CA SER A 421 -5.63 24.73 1.08
C SER A 421 -5.12 23.31 0.80
N ALA A 422 -5.95 22.46 0.19
CA ALA A 422 -5.58 21.08 -0.11
C ALA A 422 -4.63 20.96 -1.30
N ALA A 423 -4.72 21.95 -2.22
CA ALA A 423 -3.82 22.16 -3.34
C ALA A 423 -2.47 22.76 -2.93
N GLU A 424 -2.38 23.43 -1.77
CA GLU A 424 -1.21 24.20 -1.39
C GLU A 424 0.02 23.28 -1.26
N LYS A 425 1.05 23.57 -2.06
CA LYS A 425 2.25 22.73 -2.18
C LYS A 425 2.90 22.42 -0.82
N SER A 426 2.94 23.41 0.07
CA SER A 426 3.46 23.30 1.45
C SER A 426 2.82 22.18 2.29
N VAL A 427 1.58 21.80 1.99
CA VAL A 427 0.76 20.84 2.73
C VAL A 427 1.06 19.39 2.32
N TRP A 428 1.37 19.17 1.04
CA TRP A 428 1.49 17.82 0.46
C TRP A 428 2.89 17.44 -0.06
N GLU A 429 3.75 18.41 -0.41
CA GLU A 429 5.09 18.17 -0.98
C GLU A 429 5.92 17.21 -0.13
N ARG A 430 6.16 17.55 1.14
CA ARG A 430 6.98 16.74 2.03
C ARG A 430 6.36 15.36 2.32
N PRO A 431 5.05 15.21 2.62
CA PRO A 431 4.42 13.89 2.70
C PRO A 431 4.58 13.06 1.43
N PHE A 432 4.41 13.65 0.25
CA PHE A 432 4.51 12.95 -1.03
C PHE A 432 5.94 12.51 -1.32
N GLU A 433 6.94 13.38 -1.14
CA GLU A 433 8.35 13.02 -1.21
C GLU A 433 8.68 11.84 -0.30
N MET A 434 8.27 11.90 0.98
CA MET A 434 8.52 10.82 1.93
C MET A 434 7.88 9.49 1.49
N ALA A 435 6.68 9.54 0.89
CA ALA A 435 6.02 8.36 0.34
C ALA A 435 6.75 7.79 -0.89
N VAL A 436 7.24 8.62 -1.81
CA VAL A 436 8.06 8.21 -2.96
C VAL A 436 9.36 7.55 -2.49
N ARG A 437 10.10 8.17 -1.55
CA ARG A 437 11.34 7.62 -1.02
C ARG A 437 11.10 6.28 -0.30
N ALA A 438 10.04 6.18 0.51
CA ALA A 438 9.68 4.94 1.20
C ALA A 438 9.31 3.80 0.23
N LEU A 439 8.49 4.08 -0.79
CA LEU A 439 8.11 3.09 -1.80
C LEU A 439 9.28 2.67 -2.70
N SER A 440 10.22 3.58 -2.99
CA SER A 440 11.45 3.26 -3.74
C SER A 440 12.30 2.19 -3.04
N LEU A 441 12.22 2.12 -1.70
CA LEU A 441 12.93 1.16 -0.85
C LEU A 441 12.15 -0.14 -0.56
N HIS A 442 10.99 -0.35 -1.18
CA HIS A 442 10.26 -1.63 -1.11
C HIS A 442 10.79 -2.63 -2.15
N ASP A 443 10.96 -3.87 -1.71
CA ASP A 443 11.47 -5.00 -2.52
C ASP A 443 10.45 -5.42 -3.59
N LEU A 444 9.17 -5.44 -3.21
CA LEU A 444 8.07 -5.70 -4.13
C LEU A 444 6.86 -4.80 -3.81
N VAL A 445 6.47 -4.01 -4.80
CA VAL A 445 5.25 -3.21 -4.80
C VAL A 445 4.33 -3.80 -5.86
N LEU A 446 3.34 -4.60 -5.44
CA LEU A 446 2.57 -5.47 -6.33
C LEU A 446 1.20 -4.87 -6.68
N PRO A 447 0.89 -4.57 -7.96
CA PRO A 447 -0.44 -4.13 -8.34
C PRO A 447 -1.47 -5.27 -8.15
N MET A 448 -2.55 -4.95 -7.45
CA MET A 448 -3.52 -5.92 -6.93
C MET A 448 -4.30 -6.66 -8.01
N ASP A 449 -4.58 -5.97 -9.12
CA ASP A 449 -5.28 -6.49 -10.28
C ASP A 449 -4.46 -7.55 -11.03
N VAL A 450 -3.13 -7.49 -11.01
CA VAL A 450 -2.23 -8.48 -11.64
C VAL A 450 -1.60 -9.47 -10.67
N MET A 451 -1.77 -9.30 -9.35
CA MET A 451 -1.19 -10.16 -8.30
C MET A 451 -1.45 -11.67 -8.51
N THR A 452 -2.64 -12.04 -8.98
CA THR A 452 -3.02 -13.44 -9.24
C THR A 452 -2.96 -13.82 -10.71
N GLN A 453 -2.56 -12.88 -11.58
CA GLN A 453 -2.23 -13.12 -12.99
C GLN A 453 -0.75 -13.51 -13.11
N ASP A 454 -0.33 -14.00 -14.27
CA ASP A 454 1.03 -14.52 -14.47
C ASP A 454 2.16 -13.52 -14.13
N PRO A 455 2.07 -12.21 -14.43
CA PRO A 455 3.08 -11.23 -14.03
C PRO A 455 3.27 -11.12 -12.50
N GLY A 456 2.14 -11.20 -11.76
CA GLY A 456 2.14 -11.22 -10.30
C GLY A 456 2.66 -12.54 -9.73
N LYS A 457 2.27 -13.67 -10.31
CA LYS A 457 2.78 -15.00 -9.94
C LYS A 457 4.29 -15.08 -10.11
N GLU A 458 4.82 -14.67 -11.26
CA GLU A 458 6.26 -14.68 -11.55
C GLU A 458 7.03 -13.82 -10.54
N SER A 459 6.53 -12.62 -10.26
CA SER A 459 7.14 -11.71 -9.28
C SER A 459 7.12 -12.28 -7.86
N LEU A 460 6.02 -12.92 -7.43
CA LEU A 460 5.91 -13.60 -6.14
C LEU A 460 6.81 -14.85 -6.06
N GLN A 461 6.90 -15.63 -7.13
CA GLN A 461 7.79 -16.79 -7.21
C GLN A 461 9.26 -16.36 -7.16
N ARG A 462 9.63 -15.30 -7.85
CA ARG A 462 10.99 -14.73 -7.83
C ARG A 462 11.36 -14.21 -6.45
N VAL A 463 10.57 -13.28 -5.89
CA VAL A 463 10.93 -12.54 -4.69
C VAL A 463 10.70 -13.36 -3.42
N LEU A 464 9.65 -14.18 -3.37
CA LEU A 464 9.23 -14.91 -2.16
C LEU A 464 9.34 -16.43 -2.28
N GLY A 465 9.64 -16.99 -3.45
CA GLY A 465 9.71 -18.43 -3.68
C GLY A 465 8.35 -19.13 -3.74
N TRP A 466 7.26 -18.35 -3.82
CA TRP A 466 5.89 -18.86 -3.78
C TRP A 466 5.49 -19.49 -5.12
N ASN A 467 4.91 -20.67 -5.08
CA ASN A 467 4.49 -21.44 -6.25
C ASN A 467 3.06 -22.03 -6.13
N GLN A 468 2.43 -21.93 -4.95
CA GLN A 468 1.05 -22.33 -4.71
C GLN A 468 0.12 -21.12 -4.85
N PHE A 469 -0.41 -20.90 -6.05
CA PHE A 469 -1.36 -19.82 -6.34
C PHE A 469 -2.82 -20.26 -6.27
N ALA A 470 -3.09 -21.57 -6.21
CA ALA A 470 -4.41 -22.10 -5.96
C ALA A 470 -4.77 -21.97 -4.46
N LEU A 471 -5.75 -21.14 -4.14
CA LEU A 471 -6.17 -20.91 -2.75
C LEU A 471 -7.04 -22.04 -2.23
N HIS A 472 -6.41 -23.12 -1.78
CA HIS A 472 -7.10 -24.28 -1.22
C HIS A 472 -7.45 -24.12 0.27
N GLY A 473 -8.66 -24.57 0.65
CA GLY A 473 -8.84 -25.15 1.99
C GLY A 473 -9.30 -24.26 3.16
N ARG A 474 -10.08 -23.20 2.94
CA ARG A 474 -11.00 -22.74 4.00
C ARG A 474 -12.35 -23.45 3.85
N ARG A 475 -12.76 -24.20 4.89
CA ARG A 475 -14.13 -24.72 5.04
C ARG A 475 -15.12 -23.56 5.28
N TYR A 476 -15.43 -22.82 4.23
CA TYR A 476 -16.74 -22.20 4.10
C TYR A 476 -17.65 -23.21 3.41
N VAL A 477 -18.89 -23.34 3.88
CA VAL A 477 -19.84 -24.33 3.36
C VAL A 477 -20.37 -23.81 2.02
N GLY A 478 -19.74 -24.24 0.93
CA GLY A 478 -20.07 -23.86 -0.44
C GLY A 478 -18.90 -24.13 -1.39
N GLU A 479 -19.07 -25.10 -2.28
CA GLU A 479 -18.08 -25.45 -3.31
C GLU A 479 -18.02 -24.34 -4.37
N LYS A 480 -16.96 -23.53 -4.37
CA LYS A 480 -16.49 -22.77 -5.54
C LYS A 480 -14.97 -22.74 -5.57
N GLU A 481 -14.39 -23.18 -6.68
CA GLU A 481 -12.93 -23.31 -6.87
C GLU A 481 -12.21 -21.97 -7.14
N SER A 482 -12.97 -20.87 -7.27
CA SER A 482 -12.42 -19.53 -7.45
C SER A 482 -11.88 -18.97 -6.13
N GLY A 483 -10.55 -18.95 -6.00
CA GLY A 483 -9.89 -18.50 -4.79
C GLY A 483 -10.09 -17.02 -4.46
N HIS A 484 -11.02 -16.70 -3.54
CA HIS A 484 -10.79 -15.63 -2.56
C HIS A 484 -11.62 -15.74 -1.27
N VAL A 485 -11.14 -15.12 -0.17
CA VAL A 485 -11.90 -14.92 1.07
C VAL A 485 -12.50 -13.50 1.09
N VAL A 486 -13.48 -13.28 0.23
CA VAL A 486 -14.66 -12.47 0.55
C VAL A 486 -15.85 -13.43 0.45
N THR A 487 -16.87 -13.28 1.27
CA THR A 487 -17.79 -14.38 1.65
C THR A 487 -18.61 -15.01 0.51
N THR A 488 -18.59 -14.48 -0.72
CA THR A 488 -19.11 -15.14 -1.93
C THR A 488 -18.39 -14.65 -3.19
N GLY A 489 -17.88 -15.57 -4.02
CA GLY A 489 -17.45 -15.31 -5.40
C GLY A 489 -15.96 -15.02 -5.61
N GLU A 490 -15.59 -14.92 -6.89
CA GLU A 490 -14.25 -14.60 -7.40
C GLU A 490 -13.70 -13.29 -6.82
N VAL A 491 -12.43 -12.97 -7.12
CA VAL A 491 -11.89 -11.62 -6.91
C VAL A 491 -12.70 -10.63 -7.77
N ARG A 492 -13.77 -10.10 -7.19
CA ARG A 492 -14.51 -8.97 -7.74
C ARG A 492 -13.61 -7.75 -7.64
N ASN A 493 -12.82 -7.54 -8.70
CA ASN A 493 -12.24 -6.25 -9.03
C ASN A 493 -13.39 -5.25 -9.08
N SER A 494 -13.62 -4.60 -7.95
CA SER A 494 -14.59 -3.52 -7.82
C SER A 494 -14.10 -2.44 -8.75
N ASN A 495 -14.87 -2.14 -9.79
CA ASN A 495 -14.58 -1.10 -10.77
C ASN A 495 -15.37 0.15 -10.35
N ALA A 496 -14.67 1.11 -9.74
CA ALA A 496 -15.29 2.31 -9.19
C ALA A 496 -15.78 3.26 -10.27
N LYS A 497 -15.17 3.26 -11.45
CA LYS A 497 -15.63 4.03 -12.62
C LYS A 497 -17.02 3.55 -13.05
N ALA A 498 -17.14 2.27 -13.42
CA ALA A 498 -18.41 1.69 -13.85
C ALA A 498 -19.51 1.80 -12.77
N TYR A 499 -19.18 1.50 -11.49
CA TYR A 499 -20.14 1.58 -10.38
C TYR A 499 -20.71 3.00 -10.12
N LEU A 500 -19.92 4.05 -10.39
CA LEU A 500 -20.37 5.44 -10.24
C LEU A 500 -21.07 5.95 -11.51
N GLU A 501 -20.58 5.57 -12.69
CA GLU A 501 -21.22 5.86 -13.98
C GLU A 501 -22.62 5.21 -14.11
N GLU A 502 -22.82 4.00 -13.56
CA GLU A 502 -24.14 3.35 -13.46
C GLU A 502 -25.14 4.10 -12.54
N ARG A 503 -24.66 5.00 -11.68
CA ARG A 503 -25.44 5.61 -10.58
C ARG A 503 -25.61 7.12 -10.67
N GLY A 504 -24.92 7.79 -11.58
CA GLY A 504 -24.96 9.24 -11.72
C GLY A 504 -24.16 9.73 -12.93
N SER A 505 -23.80 11.01 -12.93
CA SER A 505 -22.81 11.52 -13.88
C SER A 505 -21.41 10.99 -13.54
N GLY A 506 -20.57 10.76 -14.55
CA GLY A 506 -19.15 10.41 -14.36
C GLY A 506 -18.34 11.45 -13.58
N GLU A 507 -18.94 12.60 -13.28
CA GLU A 507 -18.45 13.63 -12.35
C GLU A 507 -18.22 13.08 -10.93
N GLU A 508 -19.00 12.10 -10.44
CA GLU A 508 -18.76 11.51 -9.12
C GLU A 508 -17.41 10.76 -9.10
N PHE A 509 -17.14 9.96 -10.14
CA PHE A 509 -15.85 9.28 -10.29
C PHE A 509 -14.71 10.29 -10.49
N ARG A 510 -14.92 11.32 -11.32
CA ARG A 510 -13.93 12.38 -11.52
C ARG A 510 -13.62 13.13 -10.21
N ALA A 511 -14.62 13.53 -9.44
CA ALA A 511 -14.42 14.21 -8.16
C ALA A 511 -13.74 13.31 -7.10
N LEU A 512 -13.99 12.01 -7.13
CA LEU A 512 -13.26 11.03 -6.30
C LEU A 512 -11.81 10.88 -6.74
N TRP A 513 -11.57 10.85 -8.05
CA TRP A 513 -10.26 10.75 -8.67
C TRP A 513 -9.41 11.97 -8.33
N GLU A 514 -9.94 13.17 -8.59
CA GLU A 514 -9.28 14.45 -8.33
C GLU A 514 -8.98 14.62 -6.84
N ARG A 515 -9.77 14.08 -5.90
CA ARG A 515 -9.44 14.07 -4.47
C ARG A 515 -8.31 13.12 -4.07
N ASN A 516 -7.94 12.16 -4.92
CA ASN A 516 -6.90 11.15 -4.67
C ASN A 516 -5.74 11.25 -5.67
N TRP A 517 -5.59 12.41 -6.32
CA TRP A 517 -4.64 12.64 -7.41
C TRP A 517 -3.19 12.26 -7.10
N LEU A 518 -2.69 12.49 -5.87
CA LEU A 518 -1.34 12.05 -5.47
C LEU A 518 -1.23 10.52 -5.37
N ASP A 519 -2.26 9.86 -4.85
CA ASP A 519 -2.33 8.39 -4.81
C ASP A 519 -2.34 7.82 -6.24
N TYR A 520 -2.95 8.50 -7.23
CA TYR A 520 -2.87 8.09 -8.64
C TYR A 520 -1.46 8.24 -9.22
N VAL A 521 -0.76 9.33 -8.95
CA VAL A 521 0.65 9.48 -9.36
C VAL A 521 1.50 8.35 -8.76
N LEU A 522 1.35 8.06 -7.46
CA LEU A 522 2.04 6.92 -6.81
C LEU A 522 1.62 5.57 -7.40
N PHE A 523 0.34 5.35 -7.69
CA PHE A 523 -0.17 4.08 -8.21
C PHE A 523 0.38 3.78 -9.60
N TYR A 524 0.26 4.71 -10.55
CA TYR A 524 0.76 4.53 -11.92
C TYR A 524 2.29 4.39 -11.95
N TRP A 525 3.01 5.22 -11.18
CA TRP A 525 4.46 5.11 -11.05
C TRP A 525 4.87 3.73 -10.51
N ALA A 526 4.35 3.32 -9.36
CA ALA A 526 4.73 2.06 -8.73
C ALA A 526 4.36 0.84 -9.59
N ARG A 527 3.26 0.92 -10.35
CA ARG A 527 2.85 -0.08 -11.34
C ARG A 527 3.84 -0.17 -12.50
N ALA A 528 4.31 0.96 -13.03
CA ALA A 528 5.35 0.96 -14.06
C ALA A 528 6.69 0.45 -13.52
N VAL A 529 7.09 0.81 -12.30
CA VAL A 529 8.29 0.26 -11.63
C VAL A 529 8.19 -1.26 -11.45
N PHE A 530 7.01 -1.78 -11.10
CA PHE A 530 6.75 -3.22 -11.03
C PHE A 530 7.01 -3.92 -12.37
N PHE A 531 6.38 -3.46 -13.45
CA PHE A 531 6.53 -4.08 -14.76
C PHE A 531 7.92 -3.87 -15.38
N ALA A 532 8.57 -2.71 -15.19
CA ALA A 532 9.94 -2.48 -15.62
C ALA A 532 10.92 -3.45 -14.93
N ARG A 533 10.78 -3.68 -13.62
CA ARG A 533 11.58 -4.66 -12.87
C ARG A 533 11.28 -6.13 -13.26
N LEU A 534 10.18 -6.38 -13.97
CA LEU A 534 9.77 -7.70 -14.47
C LEU A 534 10.23 -7.95 -15.91
N TYR A 535 10.04 -7.01 -16.83
CA TYR A 535 10.25 -7.23 -18.27
C TYR A 535 11.54 -6.63 -18.84
N CYS A 536 12.20 -5.69 -18.13
CA CYS A 536 13.42 -5.04 -18.61
C CYS A 536 14.71 -5.56 -17.94
N ARG A 537 14.67 -6.78 -17.40
CA ARG A 537 15.74 -7.33 -16.53
C ARG A 537 17.08 -7.44 -17.24
N ASP A 538 17.07 -7.79 -18.53
CA ASP A 538 18.28 -7.95 -19.35
C ASP A 538 18.85 -6.62 -19.87
N VAL A 539 18.10 -5.51 -19.71
CA VAL A 539 18.43 -4.18 -20.25
C VAL A 539 18.85 -3.21 -19.13
N LEU A 540 18.27 -3.38 -17.94
CA LEU A 540 18.59 -2.61 -16.74
C LEU A 540 19.92 -3.10 -16.14
N ALA A 541 20.86 -2.19 -15.91
CA ALA A 541 21.99 -2.44 -15.02
C ALA A 541 21.47 -2.68 -13.59
N GLU A 542 21.90 -3.79 -12.96
CA GLU A 542 21.71 -4.06 -11.53
C GLU A 542 22.72 -3.30 -10.67
#